data_AF-A0A142XEU0-F1
#
_entry.id   AF-A0A142XEU0-F1
#
_cell.length_a   1.000
_cell.length_b   1.000
_cell.length_c   1.000
_cell.angle_alpha   90.00
_cell.angle_beta   90.00
_cell.angle_gamma   90.00
#
_symmetry.space_group_name_H-M   'P 1'
#
loop_
_entity.id
_entity.type
_entity.pdbx_description
1 polymer ?
#
loop_
_entity_poly.entity_id
_entity_poly.type
_entity_poly.pdbx_seq_one_letter_code
_entity_poly.pdbx_strand_id
1 'polypeptide(L)'
;MKLSNRLGKVAKVLSDRLPPDQFHVIEAVPVSRAEGRKPGLYRSGAEGSLVGRLVYDPAKGEPVVPEGKLAPFGLLIVCHLEHVEAPDDVA
;
A
#
# COMPACT_ATOMS: atom_id res chain seq x y z
N MET A 1 -30.17 -24.36 11.22
CA MET A 1 -29.61 -23.87 9.93
C MET A 1 -28.93 -25.04 9.22
N LYS A 2 -29.23 -25.28 7.92
CA LYS A 2 -28.64 -26.37 7.13
C LYS A 2 -27.19 -26.06 6.73
N LEU A 3 -26.32 -27.07 6.66
CA LEU A 3 -24.89 -26.96 6.31
C LEU A 3 -24.66 -26.31 4.94
N SER A 4 -25.48 -26.65 3.96
CA SER A 4 -25.47 -26.07 2.60
C SER A 4 -25.56 -24.53 2.62
N ASN A 5 -26.42 -23.97 3.46
CA ASN A 5 -26.59 -22.52 3.59
C ASN A 5 -25.36 -21.86 4.23
N ARG A 6 -24.63 -22.57 5.11
CA ARG A 6 -23.38 -22.06 5.70
C ARG A 6 -22.27 -22.04 4.64
N LEU A 7 -22.15 -23.09 3.82
CA LEU A 7 -21.18 -23.17 2.74
C LEU A 7 -21.44 -22.10 1.66
N GLY A 8 -22.70 -21.88 1.27
CA GLY A 8 -23.06 -20.83 0.31
C GLY A 8 -22.71 -19.42 0.81
N LYS A 9 -22.90 -19.14 2.11
CA LYS A 9 -22.47 -17.88 2.72
C LYS A 9 -20.95 -17.70 2.71
N VAL A 10 -20.20 -18.75 3.04
CA VAL A 10 -18.73 -18.71 3.01
C VAL A 10 -18.22 -18.50 1.58
N ALA A 11 -18.77 -19.22 0.61
CA ALA A 11 -18.40 -19.07 -0.80
C ALA A 11 -18.64 -17.64 -1.30
N LYS A 12 -19.79 -17.04 -0.94
CA LYS A 12 -20.09 -15.65 -1.26
C LYS A 12 -19.12 -14.65 -0.61
N VAL A 13 -18.82 -14.85 0.68
CA VAL A 13 -17.83 -14.01 1.37
C VAL A 13 -16.44 -14.15 0.76
N LEU A 14 -16.08 -15.32 0.25
CA LEU A 14 -14.80 -15.53 -0.43
C LEU A 14 -14.79 -14.94 -1.85
N SER A 15 -15.90 -15.00 -2.59
CA SER A 15 -15.99 -14.37 -3.91
C SER A 15 -15.97 -12.84 -3.85
N ASP A 16 -16.48 -12.28 -2.76
CA ASP A 16 -16.52 -10.83 -2.54
C ASP A 16 -15.18 -10.29 -1.99
N ARG A 17 -14.20 -11.16 -1.71
CA ARG A 17 -12.84 -10.74 -1.31
C ARG A 17 -12.02 -10.35 -2.53
N LEU A 18 -11.26 -9.26 -2.39
CA LEU A 18 -10.25 -8.91 -3.37
C LEU A 18 -9.16 -9.98 -3.46
N PRO A 19 -8.50 -10.08 -4.63
CA PRO A 19 -7.33 -10.92 -4.81
C PRO A 19 -6.31 -10.71 -3.69
N PRO A 20 -5.66 -11.79 -3.23
CA PRO A 20 -4.76 -11.73 -2.08
C PRO A 20 -3.57 -10.79 -2.32
N ASP A 21 -3.23 -10.48 -3.56
CA ASP A 21 -2.12 -9.61 -3.95
C ASP A 21 -2.54 -8.16 -4.24
N GLN A 22 -3.81 -7.81 -3.98
CA GLN A 22 -4.32 -6.44 -4.04
C GLN A 22 -4.32 -5.75 -2.68
N PHE A 23 -4.18 -4.42 -2.73
CA PHE A 23 -4.15 -3.54 -1.58
C PHE A 23 -5.31 -2.54 -1.66
N HIS A 24 -5.94 -2.28 -0.52
CA HIS A 24 -6.91 -1.20 -0.34
C HIS A 24 -6.23 0.14 -0.14
N VAL A 25 -5.08 0.15 0.54
CA VAL A 25 -4.34 1.38 0.83
C VAL A 25 -2.88 1.11 0.50
N ILE A 26 -2.28 1.95 -0.32
CA ILE A 26 -0.83 1.93 -0.57
C ILE A 26 -0.25 3.26 -0.11
N GLU A 27 0.72 3.19 0.79
CA GLU A 27 1.52 4.34 1.18
C GLU A 27 2.79 4.37 0.33
N ALA A 28 2.96 5.37 -0.52
CA ALA A 28 4.17 5.60 -1.28
C ALA A 28 5.16 6.42 -0.45
N VAL A 29 6.30 5.80 -0.10
CA VAL A 29 7.31 6.34 0.82
C VAL A 29 8.65 6.43 0.08
N PRO A 30 9.39 7.56 0.17
CA PRO A 30 10.69 7.67 -0.45
C PRO A 30 11.70 6.74 0.23
N VAL A 31 12.70 6.26 -0.51
CA VAL A 31 13.78 5.38 0.02
C VAL A 31 14.45 5.92 1.28
N SER A 32 14.54 7.25 1.44
CA SER A 32 15.11 7.92 2.64
C SER A 32 14.30 7.69 3.92
N ARG A 33 12.99 7.40 3.81
CA ARG A 33 12.08 7.12 4.94
C ARG A 33 11.73 5.63 5.06
N ALA A 34 12.29 4.78 4.20
CA ALA A 34 11.87 3.39 4.04
C ALA A 34 12.67 2.38 4.89
N GLU A 35 13.34 2.82 5.96
CA GLU A 35 14.06 1.94 6.91
C GLU A 35 15.07 1.00 6.21
N GLY A 36 15.78 1.50 5.19
CA GLY A 36 16.76 0.71 4.42
C GLY A 36 16.18 -0.25 3.40
N ARG A 37 14.86 -0.25 3.18
CA ARG A 37 14.24 -1.04 2.11
C ARG A 37 14.59 -0.48 0.74
N LYS A 38 14.79 -1.39 -0.21
CA LYS A 38 14.96 -1.05 -1.62
C LYS A 38 13.61 -0.63 -2.24
N PRO A 39 13.62 0.05 -3.40
CA PRO A 39 12.39 0.33 -4.13
C PRO A 39 11.59 -0.95 -4.42
N GLY A 40 10.28 -0.90 -4.21
CA GLY A 40 9.39 -2.04 -4.37
C GLY A 40 8.08 -1.91 -3.57
N LEU A 41 7.11 -2.76 -3.89
CA LEU A 41 5.83 -2.85 -3.19
C LEU A 41 5.86 -3.97 -2.15
N TYR A 42 5.58 -3.61 -0.90
CA TYR A 42 5.62 -4.52 0.24
C TYR A 42 4.25 -4.56 0.91
N ARG A 43 3.89 -5.71 1.50
CA ARG A 43 2.77 -5.75 2.44
C ARG A 43 3.20 -5.11 3.76
N SER A 44 2.33 -4.26 4.29
CA SER A 44 2.51 -3.60 5.57
C SER A 44 1.40 -4.00 6.54
N GLY A 45 1.73 -4.20 7.81
CA GLY A 45 0.81 -4.66 8.85
C GLY A 45 0.81 -6.17 9.07
N ALA A 46 -0.17 -6.64 9.86
CA ALA A 46 -0.31 -8.05 10.22
C ALA A 46 -0.70 -8.94 9.02
N GLU A 47 -0.59 -10.25 9.18
CA GLU A 47 -1.05 -11.22 8.18
C GLU A 47 -2.52 -10.97 7.80
N GLY A 48 -2.82 -10.91 6.51
CA GLY A 48 -4.14 -10.56 5.98
C GLY A 48 -4.41 -9.05 5.87
N SER A 49 -3.50 -8.18 6.29
CA SER A 49 -3.59 -6.73 6.05
C SER A 49 -3.68 -6.42 4.56
N LEU A 50 -4.59 -5.53 4.17
CA LEU A 50 -4.75 -5.02 2.81
C LEU A 50 -4.02 -3.70 2.59
N VAL A 51 -3.07 -3.38 3.49
CA VAL A 51 -2.22 -2.19 3.40
C VAL A 51 -0.88 -2.56 2.78
N GLY A 52 -0.47 -1.77 1.79
CA GLY A 52 0.81 -1.87 1.12
C GLY A 52 1.69 -0.65 1.42
N ARG A 53 3.00 -0.83 1.34
CA ARG A 53 3.98 0.25 1.32
C ARG A 53 4.76 0.17 0.01
N LEU A 54 4.65 1.21 -0.82
CA LEU A 54 5.40 1.36 -2.05
C LEU A 54 6.64 2.21 -1.77
N VAL A 55 7.80 1.58 -1.74
CA VAL A 55 9.07 2.32 -1.62
C VAL A 55 9.48 2.78 -3.00
N TYR A 56 9.69 4.09 -3.18
CA TYR A 56 10.12 4.69 -4.44
C TYR A 56 11.38 5.53 -4.28
N ASP A 57 12.11 5.72 -5.37
CA ASP A 57 13.28 6.58 -5.44
C ASP A 57 12.87 7.92 -6.10
N PRO A 58 12.76 9.02 -5.34
CA PRO A 58 12.36 10.31 -5.91
C PRO A 58 13.27 10.80 -7.02
N ALA A 59 14.55 10.42 -7.02
CA ALA A 59 15.49 10.79 -8.07
C ALA A 59 15.20 10.09 -9.42
N LYS A 60 14.40 9.01 -9.38
CA LYS A 60 13.98 8.24 -10.57
C LYS A 60 12.57 8.58 -11.04
N GLY A 61 11.89 9.49 -10.35
CA GLY A 61 10.56 9.98 -10.71
C GLY A 61 9.49 9.70 -9.65
N GLU A 62 8.23 9.83 -10.07
CA GLU A 62 7.06 9.67 -9.21
C GLU A 62 6.79 8.19 -8.86
N PRO A 63 6.15 7.92 -7.71
CA PRO A 63 5.78 6.56 -7.32
C PRO A 63 4.71 5.99 -8.26
N VAL A 64 5.02 4.87 -8.92
CA VAL A 64 4.07 4.14 -9.77
C VAL A 64 3.68 2.84 -9.08
N VAL A 65 2.38 2.67 -8.84
CA VAL A 65 1.82 1.40 -8.35
C VAL A 65 1.75 0.41 -9.51
N PRO A 66 2.25 -0.83 -9.36
CA PRO A 66 2.12 -1.84 -10.41
C PRO A 66 0.65 -2.15 -10.74
N GLU A 67 0.38 -2.44 -12.01
CA GLU A 67 -0.97 -2.74 -12.47
C GLU A 67 -1.62 -3.89 -11.68
N GLY A 68 -2.91 -3.76 -11.38
CA GLY A 68 -3.66 -4.77 -10.66
C GLY A 68 -3.28 -4.94 -9.20
N LYS A 69 -2.38 -4.11 -8.63
CA LYS A 69 -2.02 -4.13 -7.20
C LYS A 69 -2.86 -3.20 -6.33
N LEU A 70 -3.37 -2.10 -6.87
CA LEU A 70 -4.36 -1.27 -6.18
C LEU A 70 -5.75 -1.81 -6.51
N ALA A 71 -6.58 -2.00 -5.49
CA ALA A 71 -7.98 -2.33 -5.69
C ALA A 71 -8.70 -1.22 -6.48
N PRO A 72 -9.81 -1.51 -7.21
CA PRO A 72 -10.53 -0.51 -8.00
C PRO A 72 -11.01 0.73 -7.22
N PHE A 73 -11.21 0.58 -5.91
CA PHE A 73 -11.59 1.63 -4.96
C PHE A 73 -10.49 1.86 -3.91
N GLY A 74 -9.26 1.45 -4.22
CA GLY A 74 -8.11 1.61 -3.35
C GLY A 74 -7.59 3.05 -3.31
N LEU A 75 -6.92 3.40 -2.23
CA LEU A 75 -6.32 4.69 -1.98
C LEU A 75 -4.79 4.61 -2.11
N LEU A 76 -4.21 5.53 -2.88
CA LEU A 76 -2.77 5.77 -2.89
C LEU A 76 -2.48 7.05 -2.09
N ILE A 77 -1.66 6.94 -1.04
CA ILE A 77 -1.19 8.07 -0.23
C ILE A 77 0.27 8.32 -0.62
N VAL A 78 0.57 9.47 -1.21
CA VAL A 78 1.94 9.84 -1.60
C VAL A 78 2.57 10.68 -0.50
N CYS A 79 3.50 10.09 0.24
CA CYS A 79 4.30 10.80 1.22
C CYS A 79 5.50 11.41 0.49
N HIS A 80 5.48 12.73 0.27
CA HIS A 80 6.64 13.46 -0.23
C HIS A 80 7.68 13.68 0.89
N LEU A 81 8.91 14.02 0.50
CA LEU A 81 9.89 14.59 1.43
C LEU A 81 9.28 15.87 2.01
N GLU A 82 9.13 15.92 3.34
CA GLU A 82 8.93 17.21 4.02
C GLU A 82 10.13 18.08 3.64
N HIS A 83 9.87 19.24 3.05
CA HIS A 83 10.86 20.30 2.96
C HIS A 83 11.24 20.67 4.39
N VAL A 84 12.41 20.23 4.84
CA VAL A 84 13.03 20.81 6.03
C VAL A 84 13.70 22.08 5.51
N GLU A 85 13.03 23.23 5.66
CA GLU A 85 13.72 24.52 5.52
C GLU A 85 14.88 24.49 6.52
N ALA A 86 16.10 24.63 6.03
CA ALA A 86 17.27 24.83 6.89
C ALA A 86 17.02 26.11 7.71
N PRO A 87 17.42 26.16 8.99
CA PRO A 87 17.34 27.40 9.74
C PRO A 87 18.13 28.46 8.98
N ASP A 88 17.50 29.59 8.68
CA ASP A 88 18.19 30.76 8.13
C ASP A 88 19.32 31.11 9.10
N ASP A 89 20.57 30.90 8.67
CA ASP A 89 21.74 31.41 9.36
C ASP A 89 21.65 32.94 9.32
N VAL A 90 21.06 33.53 10.36
CA VAL A 90 21.04 34.97 10.56
C VAL A 90 22.47 35.39 10.90
N ALA A 91 23.08 36.09 9.93
CA ALA A 91 24.40 36.70 9.98
C ALA A 91 24.58 37.73 11.09
#